data_AF-A0A191ZU14-F1
#
_entry.id   AF-A0A191ZU14-F1
#
_cell.length_a   1.000
_cell.length_b   1.000
_cell.length_c   1.000
_cell.angle_alpha   90.00
_cell.angle_beta   90.00
_cell.angle_gamma   90.00
#
_symmetry.space_group_name_H-M   'P 1'
#
loop_
_entity.id
_entity.type
_entity.pdbx_description
1 polymer ?
#
loop_
_entity_poly.entity_id
_entity_poly.type
_entity_poly.pdbx_seq_one_letter_code
_entity_poly.pdbx_strand_id
1 'polypeptide(L)'
;MITAEVSAYSRESAEATLNEALKIFAVPHQKLFDQTIKDLQGNLAIAQSKLTGTQNDYARIGDALKLAVTSGATTPSARDILASNTATLINAQLLTLQQQVGAYQDALTPLRTYPTAALGPTYVPKQSSTPSTTVFIVSGAVVGLMFAAGLTLLKNSARAA
;
A
#
# COMPACT_ATOMS: atom_id res chain seq x y z
N MET A 1 -1.04 -0.39 12.27
CA MET A 1 -1.72 0.86 12.64
C MET A 1 -0.64 1.85 13.05
N ILE A 2 -0.58 3.02 12.41
CA ILE A 2 0.41 4.06 12.72
C ILE A 2 -0.36 5.25 13.31
N THR A 3 0.11 5.77 14.43
CA THR A 3 -0.43 6.96 15.08
C THR A 3 0.41 8.17 14.69
N ALA A 4 -0.22 9.21 14.15
CA ALA A 4 0.42 10.47 13.80
C ALA A 4 -0.18 11.59 14.66
N GLU A 5 0.68 12.43 15.24
CA GLU A 5 0.29 13.55 16.10
C GLU A 5 0.99 14.82 15.60
N VAL A 6 0.27 15.94 15.60
CA VAL A 6 0.81 17.25 15.23
C VAL A 6 0.48 18.24 16.34
N SER A 7 1.49 18.99 16.78
CA SER A 7 1.33 20.11 17.70
C SER A 7 1.37 21.42 16.91
N ALA A 8 0.35 22.26 17.07
CA ALA A 8 0.28 23.58 16.45
C ALA A 8 -0.31 24.63 17.40
N TYR A 9 -0.21 25.90 17.03
CA TYR A 9 -0.62 27.03 17.87
C TYR A 9 -2.14 27.17 18.05
N SER A 10 -2.92 26.66 17.10
CA SER A 10 -4.40 26.65 17.17
C SER A 10 -4.97 25.28 16.79
N ARG A 11 -6.23 25.05 17.14
CA ARG A 11 -6.92 23.79 16.78
C ARG A 11 -7.05 23.64 15.27
N GLU A 12 -7.42 24.72 14.60
CA GLU A 12 -7.63 24.77 13.16
C GLU A 12 -6.31 24.53 12.41
N SER A 13 -5.20 25.08 12.92
CA SER A 13 -3.87 24.86 12.33
C SER A 13 -3.35 23.44 12.57
N ALA A 14 -3.63 22.84 13.73
CA ALA A 14 -3.28 21.44 14.02
C ALA A 14 -4.04 20.47 13.11
N GLU A 15 -5.36 20.69 12.94
CA GLU A 15 -6.19 19.88 12.06
C GLU A 15 -5.77 19.99 10.60
N ALA A 16 -5.57 21.22 10.10
CA ALA A 16 -5.16 21.47 8.72
C ALA A 16 -3.79 20.84 8.44
N THR A 17 -2.83 20.98 9.36
CA THR A 17 -1.48 20.44 9.19
C THR A 17 -1.46 18.92 9.23
N LEU A 18 -2.25 18.30 10.12
CA LEU A 18 -2.37 16.84 10.18
C LEU A 18 -3.06 16.29 8.92
N ASN A 19 -4.12 16.94 8.44
CA ASN A 19 -4.77 16.55 7.19
C ASN A 19 -3.85 16.68 5.98
N GLU A 20 -3.08 17.77 5.87
CA GLU A 20 -2.09 17.92 4.79
C GLU A 20 -0.93 16.93 4.90
N ALA A 21 -0.43 16.68 6.11
CA ALA A 21 0.58 15.65 6.33
C ALA A 21 0.07 14.27 5.87
N LEU A 22 -1.16 13.90 6.23
CA LEU A 22 -1.78 12.65 5.78
C LEU A 22 -1.91 12.56 4.26
N LYS A 23 -2.28 13.66 3.58
CA LYS A 23 -2.30 13.71 2.11
C LYS A 23 -0.91 13.49 1.52
N ILE A 24 0.10 14.18 2.05
CA ILE A 24 1.49 14.02 1.60
C ILE A 24 1.96 12.57 1.80
N PHE A 25 1.64 11.96 2.95
CA PHE A 25 1.96 10.54 3.21
C PHE A 25 1.20 9.57 2.29
N ALA A 26 -0.02 9.92 1.88
CA ALA A 26 -0.82 9.08 0.99
C ALA A 26 -0.31 9.10 -0.47
N VAL A 27 0.28 10.20 -0.93
CA VAL A 27 0.73 10.36 -2.34
C VAL A 27 1.73 9.27 -2.79
N PRO A 28 2.83 8.98 -2.07
CA PRO A 28 3.74 7.90 -2.44
C PRO A 28 3.07 6.53 -2.46
N HIS A 29 2.20 6.24 -1.50
CA HIS A 29 1.46 4.98 -1.45
C HIS A 29 0.48 4.86 -2.61
N GLN A 30 -0.21 5.94 -2.96
CA GLN A 30 -1.10 6.00 -4.11
C GLN A 30 -0.33 5.80 -5.42
N LYS A 31 0.85 6.41 -5.56
CA LYS A 31 1.70 6.20 -6.74
C LYS A 31 2.17 4.76 -6.88
N LEU A 32 2.65 4.14 -5.79
CA LEU A 32 3.06 2.73 -5.79
C LEU A 32 1.88 1.81 -6.10
N PHE A 33 0.72 2.13 -5.55
CA PHE A 33 -0.52 1.42 -5.81
C PHE A 33 -0.90 1.51 -7.29
N ASP A 34 -0.97 2.72 -7.86
CA ASP A 34 -1.32 2.94 -9.27
C ASP A 34 -0.35 2.22 -10.22
N GLN A 35 0.95 2.25 -9.90
CA GLN A 35 1.96 1.51 -10.65
C GLN A 35 1.71 0.00 -10.57
N THR A 36 1.43 -0.53 -9.37
CA THR A 36 1.15 -1.96 -9.18
C THR A 36 -0.09 -2.40 -9.94
N ILE A 37 -1.16 -1.58 -9.95
CA ILE A 37 -2.37 -1.84 -10.74
C ILE A 37 -2.05 -1.84 -12.23
N LYS A 38 -1.26 -0.88 -12.70
CA LYS A 38 -0.83 -0.81 -14.11
C LYS A 38 -0.01 -2.04 -14.51
N ASP A 39 0.91 -2.47 -13.66
CA ASP A 39 1.73 -3.67 -13.89
C ASP A 39 0.87 -4.94 -13.89
N LEU A 40 -0.11 -5.05 -12.97
CA LEU A 40 -1.09 -6.15 -12.93
C LEU A 40 -1.94 -6.20 -14.21
N GLN A 41 -2.44 -5.05 -14.67
CA GLN A 41 -3.20 -4.96 -15.93
C GLN A 41 -2.34 -5.34 -17.13
N GLY A 42 -1.08 -4.90 -17.18
CA GLY A 42 -0.12 -5.29 -18.22
C GLY A 42 0.15 -6.80 -18.21
N ASN A 43 0.39 -7.38 -17.04
CA ASN A 43 0.60 -8.82 -16.88
C ASN A 43 -0.64 -9.63 -17.27
N LEU A 44 -1.84 -9.13 -16.96
CA LEU A 44 -3.10 -9.74 -17.38
C LEU A 44 -3.24 -9.73 -18.90
N ALA A 45 -2.95 -8.60 -19.57
CA ALA A 45 -2.99 -8.51 -21.03
C ALA A 45 -1.98 -9.46 -21.71
N ILE A 46 -0.76 -9.57 -21.15
CA ILE A 46 0.26 -10.51 -21.63
C ILE A 46 -0.20 -11.96 -21.44
N ALA A 47 -0.76 -12.29 -20.26
CA ALA A 47 -1.26 -13.63 -19.96
C ALA A 47 -2.43 -14.02 -20.88
N GLN A 48 -3.35 -13.09 -21.15
CA GLN A 48 -4.45 -13.29 -22.11
C GLN A 48 -3.93 -13.50 -23.54
N SER A 49 -2.96 -12.69 -23.98
CA SER A 49 -2.35 -12.85 -25.30
C SER A 49 -1.66 -14.21 -25.46
N LYS A 50 -0.88 -14.64 -24.45
CA LYS A 50 -0.28 -15.98 -24.45
C LYS A 50 -1.35 -17.07 -24.46
N LEU A 51 -2.42 -16.92 -23.68
CA LEU A 51 -3.50 -17.89 -23.62
C LEU A 51 -4.16 -18.08 -25.00
N THR A 52 -4.46 -16.98 -25.71
CA THR A 52 -5.00 -17.03 -27.07
C THR A 52 -4.00 -17.68 -28.05
N GLY A 53 -2.71 -17.35 -27.95
CA GLY A 53 -1.66 -17.97 -28.76
C GLY A 53 -1.59 -19.49 -28.54
N THR A 54 -1.54 -19.91 -27.28
CA THR A 54 -1.51 -21.33 -26.88
C THR A 54 -2.79 -22.08 -27.29
N GLN A 55 -3.97 -21.43 -27.25
CA GLN A 55 -5.22 -22.01 -27.76
C GLN A 55 -5.17 -22.23 -29.27
N ASN A 56 -4.64 -21.28 -30.03
CA ASN A 56 -4.49 -21.41 -31.47
C ASN A 56 -3.48 -22.52 -31.83
N ASP A 57 -2.37 -22.62 -31.11
CA ASP A 57 -1.39 -23.68 -31.30
C ASP A 57 -1.98 -25.06 -30.98
N TYR A 58 -2.78 -25.16 -29.92
CA TYR A 58 -3.52 -26.37 -29.57
C TYR A 58 -4.48 -26.79 -30.68
N ALA A 59 -5.28 -25.85 -31.20
CA ALA A 59 -6.21 -26.12 -32.30
C ALA A 59 -5.48 -26.60 -33.56
N ARG A 60 -4.36 -25.96 -33.91
CA ARG A 60 -3.55 -26.31 -35.08
C ARG A 60 -2.94 -27.72 -34.98
N ILE A 61 -2.47 -28.11 -33.79
CA ILE A 61 -1.96 -29.47 -33.53
C ILE A 61 -3.11 -30.48 -33.58
N GLY A 62 -4.27 -30.14 -33.02
CA GLY A 62 -5.47 -30.96 -33.09
C GLY A 62 -5.93 -31.23 -34.53
N ASP A 63 -5.96 -30.20 -35.38
CA ASP A 63 -6.31 -30.31 -36.80
C ASP A 63 -5.28 -31.14 -37.57
N ALA A 64 -3.98 -30.96 -37.30
CA ALA A 64 -2.92 -31.77 -37.89
C ALA A 64 -3.03 -33.25 -37.51
N LEU A 65 -3.36 -33.54 -36.25
CA LEU A 65 -3.56 -34.90 -35.76
C LEU A 65 -4.81 -35.54 -36.40
N LYS A 66 -5.90 -34.78 -36.52
CA LYS A 66 -7.14 -35.23 -37.17
C LYS A 66 -6.92 -35.56 -38.64
N LEU A 67 -6.15 -34.73 -39.37
CA LEU A 67 -5.75 -35.01 -40.75
C LEU A 67 -4.94 -36.30 -40.87
N ALA A 68 -3.98 -36.52 -39.96
CA ALA A 68 -3.15 -37.72 -39.93
C ALA A 68 -3.97 -39.00 -39.71
N VAL A 69 -4.97 -38.95 -38.83
CA VAL A 69 -5.89 -40.07 -38.55
C VAL A 69 -6.78 -40.37 -39.76
N THR A 70 -7.31 -39.35 -40.45
CA THR A 70 -8.13 -39.54 -41.66
C THR A 70 -7.32 -40.03 -42.88
N SER A 71 -5.99 -39.90 -42.85
CA SER A 71 -5.10 -40.34 -43.93
C SER A 71 -4.77 -41.85 -43.90
N GLY A 72 -5.37 -42.62 -42.98
CA GLY A 72 -5.35 -44.09 -43.02
C GLY A 72 -4.12 -44.77 -42.37
N ALA A 73 -3.39 -44.08 -41.49
CA ALA A 73 -2.32 -44.71 -40.72
C ALA A 73 -2.91 -45.72 -39.71
N THR A 74 -2.70 -47.01 -39.95
CA THR A 74 -3.28 -48.14 -39.19
C THR A 74 -2.51 -48.51 -37.92
N THR A 75 -1.36 -47.87 -37.67
CA THR A 75 -0.54 -48.03 -36.47
C THR A 75 -0.16 -46.65 -35.95
N PRO A 76 -0.33 -46.36 -34.64
CA PRO A 76 0.05 -45.08 -34.06
C PRO A 76 1.55 -44.86 -34.29
N SER A 77 1.87 -43.87 -35.12
CA SER A 77 3.24 -43.56 -35.48
C SER A 77 3.92 -42.84 -34.31
N ALA A 78 5.26 -42.84 -34.26
CA ALA A 78 6.00 -42.06 -33.27
C ALA A 78 5.62 -40.56 -33.29
N ARG A 79 5.15 -40.04 -34.45
CA ARG A 79 4.61 -38.68 -34.59
C ARG A 79 3.30 -38.49 -33.85
N ASP A 80 2.41 -39.48 -33.83
CA ASP A 80 1.12 -39.39 -33.15
C ASP A 80 1.29 -39.38 -31.63
N ILE A 81 2.22 -40.19 -31.11
CA ILE A 81 2.57 -40.21 -29.68
C ILE A 81 3.22 -38.89 -29.25
N LEU A 82 4.16 -38.37 -30.06
CA LEU A 82 4.77 -37.06 -29.83
C LEU A 82 3.72 -35.94 -29.85
N ALA A 83 2.82 -35.93 -30.82
CA ALA A 83 1.75 -34.94 -30.95
C ALA A 83 0.73 -35.00 -29.81
N SER A 84 0.38 -36.21 -29.34
CA SER A 84 -0.46 -36.42 -28.16
C SER A 84 0.20 -35.86 -26.88
N ASN A 85 1.50 -36.14 -26.69
CA ASN A 85 2.25 -35.63 -25.54
C ASN A 85 2.40 -34.11 -25.58
N THR A 86 2.67 -33.52 -26.74
CA THR A 86 2.73 -32.06 -26.89
C THR A 86 1.36 -31.42 -26.69
N ALA A 87 0.27 -32.01 -27.20
CA ALA A 87 -1.08 -31.55 -26.92
C ALA A 87 -1.43 -31.59 -25.42
N THR A 88 -0.99 -32.64 -24.71
CA THR A 88 -1.17 -32.77 -23.25
C THR A 88 -0.41 -31.69 -22.49
N LEU A 89 0.85 -31.42 -22.86
CA LEU A 89 1.67 -30.36 -22.27
C LEU A 89 1.07 -28.97 -22.51
N ILE A 90 0.59 -28.70 -23.73
CA ILE A 90 -0.07 -27.44 -24.10
C ILE A 90 -1.36 -27.26 -23.30
N ASN A 91 -2.14 -28.33 -23.09
CA ASN A 91 -3.37 -28.27 -22.29
C ASN A 91 -3.07 -27.96 -20.81
N ALA A 92 -2.02 -28.56 -20.23
CA ALA A 92 -1.58 -28.23 -18.88
C ALA A 92 -1.12 -26.75 -18.76
N GLN A 93 -0.43 -26.26 -19.78
CA GLN A 93 -0.01 -24.86 -19.88
C GLN A 93 -1.22 -23.92 -20.00
N LEU A 94 -2.23 -24.29 -20.78
CA LEU A 94 -3.48 -23.54 -20.92
C LEU A 94 -4.20 -23.40 -19.58
N LEU A 95 -4.32 -24.49 -18.82
CA LEU A 95 -4.96 -24.48 -17.50
C LEU A 95 -4.19 -23.57 -16.51
N THR A 96 -2.86 -23.61 -16.56
CA THR A 96 -2.00 -22.74 -15.73
C THR A 96 -2.21 -21.26 -16.09
N LEU A 97 -2.27 -20.93 -17.37
CA LEU A 97 -2.52 -19.56 -17.82
C LEU A 97 -3.92 -19.07 -17.45
N GLN A 98 -4.93 -19.94 -17.53
CA GLN A 98 -6.29 -19.62 -17.08
C GLN A 98 -6.33 -19.29 -15.58
N GLN A 99 -5.68 -20.11 -14.75
CA GLN A 99 -5.56 -19.85 -13.31
C GLN A 99 -4.83 -18.54 -13.04
N GLN A 100 -3.76 -18.25 -13.79
CA GLN A 100 -3.00 -17.01 -13.66
C GLN A 100 -3.84 -15.77 -14.04
N VAL A 101 -4.63 -15.84 -15.11
CA VAL A 101 -5.58 -14.79 -15.49
C VAL A 101 -6.62 -14.58 -14.39
N GLY A 102 -7.18 -15.67 -13.84
CA GLY A 102 -8.13 -15.61 -12.73
C GLY A 102 -7.53 -14.96 -11.48
N ALA A 103 -6.29 -15.30 -11.14
CA ALA A 103 -5.57 -14.69 -10.02
C ALA A 103 -5.32 -13.19 -10.22
N TYR A 104 -4.97 -12.75 -11.44
CA TYR A 104 -4.82 -11.33 -11.75
C TYR A 104 -6.15 -10.57 -11.71
N GLN A 105 -7.24 -11.18 -12.19
CA GLN A 105 -8.58 -10.60 -12.09
C GLN A 105 -9.02 -10.46 -10.64
N ASP A 106 -8.80 -11.48 -9.81
CA ASP A 106 -9.12 -11.44 -8.38
C ASP A 106 -8.29 -10.38 -7.64
N ALA A 107 -6.99 -10.27 -7.97
CA ALA A 107 -6.10 -9.25 -7.41
C ALA A 107 -6.48 -7.81 -7.80
N LEU A 108 -7.11 -7.61 -8.96
CA LEU A 108 -7.62 -6.32 -9.41
C LEU A 108 -8.99 -5.96 -8.80
N THR A 109 -9.60 -6.86 -8.01
CA THR A 109 -10.90 -6.61 -7.38
C THR A 109 -10.80 -5.45 -6.37
N PRO A 110 -11.74 -4.47 -6.40
CA PRO A 110 -11.72 -3.27 -5.55
C PRO A 110 -11.74 -3.55 -4.03
N LEU A 111 -12.17 -4.75 -3.61
CA LEU A 111 -12.19 -5.14 -2.19
C LEU A 111 -10.80 -5.33 -1.56
N ARG A 112 -9.74 -5.57 -2.36
CA ARG A 112 -8.38 -5.82 -1.86
C ARG A 112 -7.42 -4.64 -2.02
N THR A 113 -7.92 -3.56 -2.62
CA THR A 113 -7.12 -2.47 -3.14
C THR A 113 -7.46 -1.18 -2.40
N TYR A 114 -7.24 -1.20 -1.08
CA TYR A 114 -7.40 -0.01 -0.25
C TYR A 114 -6.07 0.72 -0.11
N PRO A 115 -5.91 1.92 -0.72
CA PRO A 115 -4.79 2.78 -0.37
C PRO A 115 -4.90 3.20 1.10
N THR A 116 -3.76 3.59 1.69
CA THR A 116 -3.72 4.08 3.08
C THR A 116 -4.73 5.21 3.27
N ALA A 117 -5.79 4.93 4.02
CA ALA A 117 -6.84 5.88 4.35
C ALA A 117 -6.89 6.11 5.86
N ALA A 118 -7.34 7.29 6.28
CA ALA A 118 -7.59 7.56 7.69
C ALA A 118 -8.70 6.64 8.21
N LEU A 119 -8.44 5.96 9.34
CA LEU A 119 -9.39 5.04 9.97
C LEU A 119 -10.54 5.77 10.71
N GLY A 120 -10.53 7.11 10.71
CA GLY A 120 -11.54 7.94 11.36
C GLY A 120 -11.22 9.44 11.22
N PRO A 121 -12.13 10.31 11.68
CA PRO A 121 -11.93 11.76 11.64
C PRO A 121 -10.75 12.16 12.53
N THR A 122 -9.99 13.18 12.08
CA THR A 122 -8.86 13.75 12.81
C THR A 122 -9.31 14.27 14.17
N TYR A 123 -8.81 13.67 15.26
CA TYR A 123 -9.16 14.08 16.61
C TYR A 123 -8.31 15.28 17.05
N VAL A 124 -8.97 16.39 17.39
CA VAL A 124 -8.32 17.58 17.97
C VAL A 124 -8.74 17.74 19.42
N PRO A 125 -7.82 17.71 20.39
CA PRO A 125 -8.16 17.81 21.79
C PRO A 125 -8.78 19.18 22.14
N LYS A 126 -9.79 19.18 23.01
CA LYS A 126 -10.43 20.41 23.52
C LYS A 126 -9.51 21.21 24.46
N GLN A 127 -8.46 20.61 24.99
CA GLN A 127 -7.51 21.29 25.87
C GLN A 127 -6.15 21.37 25.19
N SER A 128 -5.48 22.52 25.33
CA SER A 128 -4.13 22.71 24.83
C SER A 128 -3.14 21.86 25.62
N SER A 129 -2.13 21.29 24.94
CA SER A 129 -1.03 20.57 25.58
C SER A 129 -0.01 21.49 26.25
N THR A 130 -0.15 22.81 26.12
CA THR A 130 0.68 23.79 26.85
C THR A 130 0.41 23.75 28.35
N PRO A 131 1.41 23.98 29.22
CA PRO A 131 1.20 24.10 30.65
C PRO A 131 0.08 25.08 30.96
N SER A 132 -0.80 24.73 31.90
CA SER A 132 -1.90 25.64 32.27
C SER A 132 -1.35 26.98 32.75
N THR A 133 -2.09 28.06 32.51
CA THR A 133 -1.74 29.40 32.99
C THR A 133 -1.44 29.40 34.49
N THR A 134 -2.13 28.55 35.25
CA THR A 134 -1.89 28.35 36.69
C THR A 134 -0.48 27.85 36.97
N VAL A 135 0.00 26.84 36.22
CA VAL A 135 1.37 26.32 36.39
C VAL A 135 2.39 27.40 36.06
N PHE A 136 2.13 28.21 35.02
CA PHE A 136 3.01 29.32 34.65
C PHE A 136 3.05 30.43 35.70
N ILE A 137 1.91 30.78 36.29
CA ILE A 137 1.82 31.79 37.36
C ILE A 137 2.54 31.29 38.61
N VAL A 138 2.30 30.03 39.01
CA VAL A 138 2.92 29.45 40.21
C VAL A 138 4.44 29.36 40.03
N SER A 139 4.93 28.90 38.87
CA SER A 139 6.36 28.85 38.61
C SER A 139 6.99 30.24 38.61
N GLY A 140 6.34 31.23 38.00
CA GLY A 140 6.77 32.62 38.03
C GLY A 140 6.84 33.20 39.45
N ALA A 141 5.85 32.91 40.29
CA ALA A 141 5.81 33.38 41.68
C ALA A 141 6.94 32.77 42.52
N VAL A 142 7.20 31.47 42.38
CA VAL A 142 8.29 30.79 43.09
C VAL A 142 9.65 31.37 42.68
N VAL A 143 9.87 31.57 41.37
CA VAL A 143 11.11 32.18 40.87
C VAL A 143 11.24 33.62 41.37
N GLY A 144 10.18 34.42 41.31
CA GLY A 144 10.19 35.80 41.80
C GLY A 144 10.49 35.90 43.30
N LEU A 145 9.93 35.00 44.12
CA LEU A 145 10.21 34.94 45.55
C LEU A 145 11.68 34.58 45.84
N MET A 146 12.26 33.63 45.10
CA MET A 146 13.67 33.27 45.24
C MET A 146 14.58 34.46 44.89
N PHE A 147 14.27 35.19 43.82
CA PHE A 147 15.01 36.40 43.44
C PHE A 147 14.89 37.50 44.50
N ALA A 148 13.68 37.76 45.01
CA ALA A 148 13.46 38.77 46.04
C ALA A 148 14.16 38.42 47.36
N ALA A 149 14.14 37.15 47.76
CA ALA A 149 14.85 36.66 48.94
C ALA A 149 16.37 36.83 48.78
N GLY A 150 16.92 36.43 47.63
CA GLY A 150 18.34 36.61 47.32
C GLY A 150 18.77 38.07 47.36
N LEU A 151 17.99 38.97 46.75
CA LEU A 151 18.28 40.41 46.75
C LEU A 151 18.19 41.02 48.15
N THR A 152 17.24 40.55 48.97
CA THR A 152 17.08 41.01 50.36
C THR A 152 18.27 40.58 51.21
N LEU A 153 18.73 39.34 51.07
CA LEU A 153 19.91 38.83 51.77
C LEU A 153 21.17 39.60 51.36
N LEU A 154 21.38 39.85 50.05
CA LEU A 154 22.50 40.62 49.54
C LEU A 154 22.49 42.08 50.05
N LYS A 155 21.32 42.71 50.08
CA LYS A 155 21.16 44.07 50.62
C LYS A 155 21.42 44.12 52.12
N ASN A 156 21.04 43.07 52.85
CA ASN A 156 21.25 43.02 54.30
C ASN A 156 22.73 42.74 54.64
N SER A 157 23.41 41.86 53.89
CA SER A 157 24.85 41.62 54.06
C SER A 157 25.69 42.85 53.69
N ALA A 158 25.32 43.59 52.64
CA ALA A 158 26.01 44.82 52.25
C ALA A 158 25.81 46.00 53.23
N ARG A 159 24.79 45.94 54.09
CA ARG A 159 24.55 46.92 55.17
C ARG A 159 25.21 46.53 56.49
N ALA A 160 25.58 45.26 56.64
CA ALA A 160 26.23 44.71 57.83
C ALA A 160 27.76 44.67 57.72
N ALA A 161 28.31 44.97 56.54
CA ALA A 161 29.73 45.21 56.27
C ALA A 161 30.02 46.71 56.29
#